data_AF-A0A7T7RFZ3-F1
#
_entry.id   AF-A0A7T7RFZ3-F1
#
_cell.length_a   1.000
_cell.length_b   1.000
_cell.length_c   1.000
_cell.angle_alpha   90.00
_cell.angle_beta   90.00
_cell.angle_gamma   90.00
#
_symmetry.space_group_name_H-M   'P 1'
#
loop_
_entity.id
_entity.type
_entity.pdbx_description
1 polymer ?
#
loop_
_entity_poly.entity_id
_entity_poly.type
_entity_poly.pdbx_seq_one_letter_code
_entity_poly.pdbx_strand_id
1 'polypeptide(L)'
;MNPTPPAEPPSLEDIAAAGHRRQRDADRLKKSGDELKDLVLTALREGHLKPTEVAKASGWTGAHVRKLARTAGIEPDERYRERAERLKKIQPGEDK
;
A
#
# COMPACT_ATOMS: atom_id res chain seq x y z
N MET A 1 -34.02 -34.29 -21.35
CA MET A 1 -33.24 -33.12 -20.90
C MET A 1 -34.25 -32.09 -20.43
N ASN A 2 -34.27 -31.73 -19.14
CA ASN A 2 -35.14 -30.66 -18.67
C ASN A 2 -34.53 -29.31 -19.07
N PRO A 3 -35.29 -28.39 -19.68
CA PRO A 3 -34.80 -27.04 -19.93
C PRO A 3 -34.62 -26.32 -18.60
N THR A 4 -33.43 -25.79 -18.35
CA THR A 4 -33.20 -24.84 -17.25
C THR A 4 -34.10 -23.63 -17.50
N PRO A 5 -34.98 -23.25 -16.55
CA PRO A 5 -35.79 -22.04 -16.72
C PRO A 5 -34.87 -20.83 -16.93
N PRO A 6 -35.27 -19.85 -17.76
CA PRO A 6 -34.50 -18.64 -17.94
C PRO A 6 -34.28 -17.97 -16.58
N ALA A 7 -33.03 -17.61 -16.28
CA ALA A 7 -32.71 -16.90 -15.04
C ALA A 7 -33.53 -15.61 -15.00
N GLU A 8 -34.34 -15.44 -13.95
CA GLU A 8 -35.07 -14.19 -13.74
C GLU A 8 -34.07 -13.03 -13.68
N PRO A 9 -34.40 -11.87 -14.29
CA PRO A 9 -33.53 -10.71 -14.22
C PRO A 9 -33.36 -10.28 -12.75
N PRO A 10 -32.16 -9.83 -12.34
CA PRO A 10 -31.90 -9.44 -10.96
C PRO A 10 -32.84 -8.32 -10.52
N SER A 11 -33.43 -8.49 -9.34
CA SER A 11 -34.32 -7.49 -8.75
C SER A 11 -33.53 -6.28 -8.24
N LEU A 12 -34.23 -5.18 -7.97
CA LEU A 12 -33.64 -4.02 -7.29
C LEU A 12 -33.10 -4.38 -5.90
N GLU A 13 -33.74 -5.33 -5.20
CA GLU A 13 -33.28 -5.84 -3.92
C GLU A 13 -31.96 -6.61 -4.05
N ASP A 14 -31.81 -7.43 -5.10
CA ASP A 14 -30.56 -8.14 -5.39
C ASP A 14 -29.40 -7.17 -5.64
N ILE A 15 -29.68 -6.09 -6.37
CA ILE A 15 -28.71 -5.02 -6.65
C ILE A 15 -28.34 -4.29 -5.36
N ALA A 16 -29.32 -3.93 -4.52
CA ALA A 16 -29.07 -3.28 -3.23
C ALA A 16 -28.25 -4.19 -2.30
N ALA A 17 -28.60 -5.47 -2.21
CA ALA A 17 -27.86 -6.47 -1.43
C ALA A 17 -26.41 -6.63 -1.94
N ALA A 18 -26.21 -6.65 -3.26
CA ALA A 18 -24.88 -6.67 -3.86
C ALA A 18 -24.08 -5.39 -3.55
N GLY A 19 -24.72 -4.23 -3.60
CA GLY A 19 -24.14 -2.95 -3.21
C GLY A 19 -23.66 -2.95 -1.75
N HIS A 20 -24.49 -3.43 -0.83
CA HIS A 20 -24.11 -3.56 0.58
C HIS A 20 -22.96 -4.54 0.80
N ARG A 21 -22.93 -5.68 0.09
CA ARG A 21 -21.79 -6.61 0.14
C ARG A 21 -20.50 -5.92 -0.30
N ARG A 22 -20.53 -5.26 -1.46
CA ARG A 22 -19.40 -4.50 -1.98
C ARG A 22 -18.91 -3.42 -1.00
N GLN A 23 -19.83 -2.71 -0.35
CA GLN A 23 -19.47 -1.70 0.64
C GLN A 23 -18.75 -2.32 1.84
N ARG A 24 -19.29 -3.41 2.39
CA ARG A 24 -18.64 -4.13 3.51
C ARG A 24 -17.26 -4.67 3.12
N ASP A 25 -17.10 -5.15 1.90
CA ASP A 25 -15.81 -5.63 1.41
C ASP A 25 -14.81 -4.48 1.27
N ALA A 26 -15.25 -3.32 0.80
CA ALA A 26 -14.43 -2.12 0.73
C ALA A 26 -13.99 -1.65 2.13
N ASP A 27 -14.90 -1.65 3.10
CA ASP A 27 -14.60 -1.28 4.49
C ASP A 27 -13.61 -2.27 5.13
N ARG A 28 -13.80 -3.57 4.87
CA ARG A 28 -12.90 -4.63 5.35
C ARG A 28 -11.50 -4.50 4.72
N LEU A 29 -11.43 -4.24 3.43
CA LEU A 29 -10.16 -4.04 2.72
C LEU A 29 -9.43 -2.80 3.26
N LYS A 30 -10.17 -1.71 3.48
CA LYS A 30 -9.62 -0.49 4.09
C LYS A 30 -9.04 -0.79 5.48
N LYS A 31 -9.80 -1.47 6.34
CA LYS A 31 -9.34 -1.85 7.68
C LYS A 31 -8.06 -2.69 7.62
N SER A 32 -8.01 -3.72 6.76
CA SER A 32 -6.79 -4.53 6.61
C SER A 32 -5.60 -3.73 6.08
N GLY A 33 -5.85 -2.73 5.21
CA GLY A 33 -4.82 -1.84 4.70
C GLY A 33 -4.27 -0.90 5.77
N ASP A 34 -5.13 -0.38 6.64
CA ASP A 34 -4.75 0.45 7.78
C ASP A 34 -3.94 -0.36 8.81
N GLU A 35 -4.36 -1.59 9.12
CA GLU A 35 -3.59 -2.51 9.99
C GLU A 35 -2.20 -2.83 9.43
N LEU A 36 -2.09 -3.10 8.12
CA LEU A 36 -0.80 -3.30 7.46
C LEU A 36 0.09 -2.04 7.53
N LYS A 37 -0.51 -0.87 7.33
CA LYS A 37 0.21 0.42 7.42
C LYS A 37 0.81 0.62 8.80
N ASP A 38 0.06 0.31 9.85
CA ASP A 38 0.53 0.46 11.23
C ASP A 38 1.69 -0.47 11.54
N LEU A 39 1.65 -1.72 11.06
CA LEU A 39 2.76 -2.67 11.18
C LEU A 39 4.01 -2.17 10.43
N VAL A 40 3.84 -1.70 9.19
CA VAL A 40 4.93 -1.13 8.39
C VAL A 40 5.57 0.07 9.08
N LEU A 41 4.77 1.00 9.60
CA LEU A 41 5.29 2.19 10.28
C LEU A 41 5.97 1.84 11.61
N THR A 42 5.46 0.85 12.34
CA THR A 42 6.09 0.36 13.58
C THR A 42 7.46 -0.24 13.28
N ALA A 43 7.55 -1.14 12.30
CA ALA A 43 8.82 -1.72 11.86
C ALA A 43 9.85 -0.67 11.41
N LEU A 44 9.39 0.39 10.75
CA LEU A 44 10.26 1.50 10.33
C LEU A 44 10.70 2.38 11.51
N ARG A 45 9.85 2.59 12.52
CA ARG A 45 10.19 3.37 13.72
C ARG A 45 11.20 2.66 14.62
N GLU A 46 11.08 1.34 14.74
CA GLU A 46 12.03 0.53 15.51
C GLU A 46 13.43 0.52 14.87
N GLY A 47 13.53 0.83 13.57
CA GLY A 47 14.81 1.02 12.88
C GLY A 47 15.58 -0.28 12.60
N HIS A 48 15.01 -1.44 12.93
CA HIS A 48 15.66 -2.75 12.72
C HIS A 48 15.55 -3.25 11.27
N LEU A 49 14.58 -2.73 10.50
CA LEU A 49 14.30 -3.18 9.14
C LEU A 49 14.47 -2.05 8.13
N LYS A 50 15.13 -2.34 7.00
CA LYS A 50 15.27 -1.35 5.93
C LYS A 50 13.93 -1.19 5.19
N PRO A 51 13.62 0.01 4.66
CA PRO A 51 12.41 0.23 3.86
C PRO A 51 12.22 -0.73 2.69
N THR A 52 13.31 -1.24 2.11
CA THR A 52 13.28 -2.24 1.03
C THR A 52 12.84 -3.62 1.51
N GLU A 53 13.21 -4.01 2.73
CA GLU A 53 12.83 -5.28 3.34
C GLU A 53 11.36 -5.23 3.76
N VAL A 54 10.94 -4.12 4.37
CA VAL A 54 9.54 -3.85 4.73
C VAL A 54 8.64 -3.81 3.49
N ALA A 55 9.11 -3.22 2.38
CA ALA A 55 8.39 -3.23 1.10
C ALA A 55 8.21 -4.65 0.55
N LYS A 56 9.26 -5.48 0.59
CA LYS A 56 9.18 -6.87 0.13
C LYS A 56 8.19 -7.69 0.96
N ALA A 57 8.15 -7.49 2.28
CA ALA A 57 7.25 -8.21 3.17
C ALA A 57 5.78 -7.75 3.07
N SER A 58 5.55 -6.44 2.89
CA SER A 58 4.20 -5.85 2.81
C SER A 58 3.54 -6.01 1.43
N GLY A 59 4.28 -6.40 0.40
CA GLY A 59 3.79 -6.41 -0.98
C GLY A 59 3.64 -5.01 -1.59
N TRP A 60 4.10 -3.97 -0.89
CA TRP A 60 4.10 -2.59 -1.39
C TRP A 60 5.40 -2.27 -2.12
N THR A 61 5.34 -1.27 -2.99
CA THR A 61 6.55 -0.78 -3.64
C THR A 61 7.43 -0.06 -2.62
N GLY A 62 8.76 -0.15 -2.78
CA GLY A 62 9.70 0.59 -1.93
C GLY A 62 9.46 2.11 -1.97
N ALA A 63 8.97 2.64 -3.09
CA ALA A 63 8.58 4.05 -3.21
C ALA A 63 7.39 4.40 -2.31
N HIS A 64 6.38 3.53 -2.23
CA HIS A 64 5.23 3.70 -1.37
C HIS A 64 5.63 3.67 0.12
N VAL A 65 6.43 2.69 0.53
CA VAL A 65 6.93 2.58 1.91
C VAL A 65 7.76 3.80 2.32
N ARG A 66 8.67 4.28 1.45
CA ARG A 66 9.43 5.51 1.69
C ARG A 66 8.54 6.75 1.77
N LYS A 67 7.45 6.82 1.00
CA LYS A 67 6.47 7.90 1.09
C LYS A 67 5.76 7.85 2.44
N LEU A 68 5.30 6.68 2.88
CA LEU A 68 4.66 6.48 4.18
C LEU A 68 5.58 6.88 5.34
N ALA A 69 6.84 6.45 5.31
CA ALA A 69 7.84 6.82 6.31
C ALA A 69 7.95 8.35 6.45
N ARG A 70 8.13 9.05 5.32
CA ARG A 70 8.22 10.52 5.29
C ARG A 70 6.95 11.20 5.81
N THR A 71 5.76 10.75 5.39
CA THR A 71 4.49 11.31 5.88
C THR A 71 4.29 11.09 7.38
N ALA A 72 4.84 10.00 7.93
CA ALA A 72 4.79 9.69 9.36
C ALA A 72 5.91 10.36 10.18
N GLY A 73 6.73 11.23 9.57
CA GLY A 73 7.86 11.88 10.25
C GLY A 73 9.01 10.94 10.61
N ILE A 74 9.03 9.73 10.02
CA ILE A 74 10.14 8.79 10.19
C ILE A 74 11.21 9.22 9.20
N GLU A 75 12.22 9.94 9.72
CA GLU A 75 13.42 10.32 8.98
C GLU A 75 14.02 9.08 8.30
N PRO A 76 14.33 9.12 7.00
CA PRO A 76 15.14 8.10 6.38
C PRO A 76 16.45 8.04 7.15
N ASP A 77 16.72 6.89 7.74
CA ASP A 77 17.94 6.49 8.45
C ASP A 77 19.18 7.25 7.95
N GLU A 78 20.15 7.56 8.82
CA GLU A 78 21.33 8.38 8.49
C GLU A 78 22.09 7.83 7.26
N ARG A 79 22.06 6.50 7.06
CA ARG A 79 22.51 5.79 5.85
C ARG A 79 21.82 6.20 4.54
N TYR A 80 20.54 6.55 4.59
CA TYR A 80 19.79 7.08 3.45
C TYR A 80 20.19 8.53 3.14
N ARG A 81 20.47 9.36 4.14
CA ARG A 81 21.07 10.69 3.89
C ARG A 81 22.43 10.53 3.23
N GLU A 82 23.31 9.69 3.77
CA GLU A 82 24.62 9.40 3.16
C GLU A 82 24.50 8.90 1.71
N ARG A 83 23.58 7.96 1.43
CA ARG A 83 23.40 7.45 0.07
C ARG A 83 22.81 8.51 -0.88
N ALA A 84 21.87 9.34 -0.40
CA ALA A 84 21.29 10.43 -1.18
C ALA A 84 22.32 11.54 -1.44
N GLU A 85 23.15 11.89 -0.46
CA GLU A 85 24.26 12.83 -0.61
C GLU A 85 25.32 12.29 -1.57
N ARG A 86 25.63 11.00 -1.47
CA ARG A 86 26.58 10.33 -2.39
C ARG A 86 26.03 10.30 -3.83
N LEU A 87 24.74 10.05 -4.03
CA LEU A 87 24.09 10.15 -5.34
C LEU A 87 24.06 11.59 -5.87
N LYS A 88 23.82 12.60 -5.02
CA LYS A 88 23.92 14.03 -5.38
C LYS A 88 25.33 14.41 -5.83
N LYS A 89 26.37 13.89 -5.17
CA LYS A 89 27.76 14.12 -5.56
C LYS A 89 28.16 13.42 -6.87
N ILE A 90 27.47 12.35 -7.27
CA ILE A 90 27.72 11.60 -8.51
C ILE A 90 26.94 12.17 -9.71
N GLN A 91 26.08 13.18 -9.52
CA GLN A 91 25.57 14.01 -10.60
C GLN A 91 26.42 15.29 -10.71
N PRO A 92 27.64 15.27 -11.30
CA PRO A 92 28.19 16.48 -11.89
C PRO A 92 27.32 16.84 -13.10
N GLY A 93 27.20 18.15 -13.36
CA GLY A 93 26.24 18.74 -14.27
C GLY A 93 26.05 18.00 -15.59
N GLU A 94 24.78 17.86 -15.98
CA GLU A 94 24.43 18.05 -17.40
C GLU A 94 24.76 19.51 -17.72
N ASP A 95 26.04 19.79 -18.02
CA ASP A 95 26.46 21.03 -18.65
C ASP A 95 25.89 21.03 -20.08
N LYS A 96 25.06 22.04 -20.33
CA LYS A 96 24.64 22.48 -21.67
C LYS A 96 25.79 23.11 -22.43
#